data_AF-A0A2N3XQP0-F1
#
_entry.id   AF-A0A2N3XQP0-F1
#
_cell.length_a   1.000
_cell.length_b   1.000
_cell.length_c   1.000
_cell.angle_alpha   90.00
_cell.angle_beta   90.00
_cell.angle_gamma   90.00
#
_symmetry.space_group_name_H-M   'P 1'
#
loop_
_entity.id
_entity.type
_entity.pdbx_description
1 polymer ?
#
loop_
_entity_poly.entity_id
_entity_poly.type
_entity_poly.pdbx_seq_one_letter_code
_entity_poly.pdbx_strand_id
1 'polypeptide(L)' 'MIYVLAAIGALTVVVLMWKAFGPQATGVAGRRPRQAPIAPDDDPEFLRRLGEQQRKPRSGEDD' A
#
# COMPACT_ATOMS: atom_id res chain seq x y z
N MET A 1 -23.59 27.12 29.29
CA MET A 1 -22.45 26.17 29.34
C MET A 1 -22.79 24.83 28.69
N ILE A 2 -23.88 24.16 29.07
CA ILE A 2 -24.29 22.89 28.45
C ILE A 2 -24.50 22.99 26.93
N TYR A 3 -25.04 24.11 26.44
CA TYR A 3 -25.22 24.35 25.00
C TYR A 3 -23.91 24.39 24.22
N VAL A 4 -22.84 24.94 24.81
CA VAL A 4 -21.51 24.99 24.19
C VAL A 4 -20.94 23.57 24.08
N LEU A 5 -21.07 22.78 25.15
CA LEU A 5 -20.64 21.38 25.16
C LEU A 5 -21.45 20.53 24.16
N ALA A 6 -22.76 20.73 24.09
CA ALA A 6 -23.64 20.05 23.15
C ALA A 6 -23.29 20.42 21.69
N ALA A 7 -22.98 21.68 21.41
CA ALA A 7 -22.56 22.13 20.08
C ALA A 7 -21.23 21.48 19.66
N ILE A 8 -20.25 21.41 20.58
CA ILE A 8 -18.98 20.72 20.32
C ILE A 8 -19.23 19.23 20.07
N GLY A 9 -20.03 18.56 20.90
CA GLY A 9 -20.37 17.15 20.73
C GLY A 9 -21.11 16.86 19.41
N ALA A 10 -22.04 17.73 19.01
CA ALA A 10 -22.71 17.60 17.73
C ALA A 10 -21.74 17.76 16.56
N LEU A 11 -20.83 18.75 16.63
CA LEU A 11 -19.83 19.00 15.60
C LEU A 11 -18.87 17.82 15.44
N THR A 12 -18.39 17.24 16.54
CA THR A 12 -17.50 16.08 16.48
C THR A 12 -18.19 14.87 15.84
N VAL A 13 -19.45 14.60 16.17
CA VAL A 13 -20.22 13.51 15.55
C VAL A 13 -20.38 13.73 14.04
N VAL A 14 -20.71 14.95 13.61
CA VAL A 14 -20.83 15.29 12.17
C VAL A 14 -19.49 15.07 11.46
N VAL A 15 -18.38 15.51 12.05
CA VAL A 15 -17.03 15.31 11.48
C VAL A 15 -16.66 13.83 11.39
N LEU A 16 -16.95 13.04 12.44
CA LEU A 16 -16.69 11.60 12.44
C LEU A 16 -17.54 10.88 11.40
N MET A 17 -18.81 11.23 11.29
CA MET A 17 -19.71 10.67 10.29
C MET A 17 -19.22 10.99 8.87
N TRP A 18 -18.77 12.22 8.63
CA TRP A 18 -18.18 12.62 7.36
C TRP A 18 -16.84 11.90 7.10
N LYS A 19 -16.01 11.68 8.12
CA LYS A 19 -14.75 10.95 7.96
C LYS A 19 -14.94 9.46 7.65
N ALA A 20 -15.99 8.85 8.22
CA ALA A 20 -16.28 7.43 8.07
C ALA A 20 -17.07 7.11 6.79
N PHE A 21 -18.04 7.96 6.43
CA PHE A 21 -18.98 7.72 5.33
C PHE A 21 -18.91 8.76 4.22
N GLY A 22 -18.03 9.76 4.35
CA GLY A 22 -17.82 10.76 3.32
C GLY A 22 -17.34 10.11 2.02
N PRO A 23 -17.48 10.83 0.89
CA PRO A 23 -16.89 10.41 -0.37
C PRO A 23 -15.42 10.07 -0.10
N GLN A 24 -15.05 8.80 -0.27
CA GLN A 24 -13.65 8.41 -0.29
C GLN A 24 -13.03 9.29 -1.37
N ALA A 25 -12.21 10.27 -0.96
CA ALA A 25 -11.47 11.06 -1.93
C ALA A 25 -10.60 10.04 -2.66
N THR A 26 -11.04 9.66 -3.86
CA THR A 26 -10.32 8.76 -4.76
C THR A 26 -8.98 9.34 -5.19
N GLY A 27 -8.62 10.54 -4.72
CA GLY A 27 -7.32 11.16 -4.84
C GLY A 27 -6.54 11.13 -3.51
N VAL A 28 -5.60 10.20 -3.39
CA VAL A 28 -4.21 10.47 -2.97
C VAL A 28 -4.05 11.46 -1.79
N ALA A 29 -4.66 11.19 -0.63
CA ALA A 29 -4.36 11.94 0.59
C ALA A 29 -4.15 11.00 1.79
N GLY A 30 -2.91 10.59 2.01
CA GLY A 30 -2.44 10.23 3.37
C GLY A 30 -1.76 8.88 3.54
N ARG A 31 -2.00 7.89 2.68
CA ARG A 31 -1.08 6.77 2.52
C ARG A 31 -0.60 6.85 1.09
N ARG A 32 0.49 7.59 0.85
CA ARG A 32 1.40 7.10 -0.18
C ARG A 32 1.59 5.62 0.20
N PRO A 33 1.30 4.63 -0.66
CA PRO A 33 2.07 3.42 -0.54
C PRO A 33 3.48 3.97 -0.61
N ARG A 34 4.19 3.96 0.52
CA ARG A 34 5.64 3.95 0.44
C ARG A 34 5.85 2.90 -0.63
N GLN A 35 6.42 3.30 -1.78
CA GLN A 35 6.96 2.33 -2.71
C GLN A 35 7.91 1.56 -1.81
N ALA A 36 7.37 0.53 -1.16
CA ALA A 36 8.14 -0.45 -0.48
C ALA A 36 9.06 -0.88 -1.61
N PRO A 37 10.38 -0.79 -1.42
CA PRO A 37 11.29 -1.42 -2.36
C PRO A 37 10.67 -2.77 -2.65
N ILE A 38 10.25 -2.97 -3.90
CA ILE A 38 9.69 -4.23 -4.34
C ILE A 38 10.75 -5.25 -3.91
N ALA A 39 10.34 -6.24 -3.12
CA ALA A 39 11.30 -7.20 -2.62
C ALA A 39 11.94 -7.83 -3.86
N PRO A 40 13.27 -8.03 -3.91
CA PRO A 40 13.94 -8.57 -5.09
C PRO A 40 13.30 -9.87 -5.64
N ASP A 41 12.61 -10.62 -4.78
CA ASP A 41 11.89 -11.86 -5.10
C ASP A 41 10.58 -11.63 -5.90
N ASP A 42 9.99 -10.43 -5.82
CA ASP A 42 8.77 -10.02 -6.52
C ASP A 42 9.09 -9.29 -7.85
N ASP A 43 10.37 -9.16 -8.21
CA ASP A 43 10.80 -8.54 -9.46
C ASP A 43 10.56 -9.53 -10.63
N PRO A 44 9.78 -9.15 -11.65
CA PRO A 44 9.55 -10.04 -12.80
C PRO A 44 10.84 -10.39 -13.54
N GLU A 45 11.82 -9.50 -13.50
CA GLU A 45 13.15 -9.71 -14.06
C GLU A 45 13.99 -10.71 -13.26
N PHE A 46 13.86 -10.75 -11.92
CA PHE A 46 14.59 -11.70 -11.08
C PHE A 46 14.08 -13.13 -11.28
N LEU A 47 12.76 -13.33 -11.25
CA LEU A 47 12.13 -14.63 -11.49
C LEU A 47 12.46 -15.17 -12.89
N ARG A 48 12.53 -14.29 -13.89
CA ARG A 48 12.94 -14.66 -15.25
C ARG A 48 14.38 -15.16 -15.30
N ARG A 49 15.32 -14.47 -14.65
CA ARG A 49 16.72 -14.92 -14.53
C ARG A 49 16.84 -16.25 -13.78
N LEU A 50 16.04 -16.45 -12.73
CA LEU A 50 16.02 -17.70 -11.96
C LEU A 50 15.52 -18.88 -12.82
N GLY A 51 14.45 -18.67 -13.58
CA GLY A 51 13.93 -19.67 -14.53
C GLY A 51 14.95 -20.00 -15.63
N GLU A 52 15.68 -19.01 -16.14
CA GLU A 52 16.75 -19.20 -17.12
C GLU A 52 17.94 -19.99 -16.54
N GLN A 53 18.34 -19.72 -15.29
CA GLN A 53 19.40 -20.47 -14.59
C GLN A 53 18.98 -21.91 -14.26
N GLN A 54 17.74 -22.12 -13.82
CA GLN A 54 17.22 -23.46 -13.50
C GLN A 54 17.07 -24.32 -14.76
N ARG A 55 16.79 -23.69 -15.90
CA ARG A 55 16.64 -24.38 -17.20
C ARG A 55 17.97 -24.61 -17.92
N LYS A 56 19.06 -23.95 -17.50
CA LYS A 56 20.40 -24.23 -18.01
C LYS A 56 21.02 -25.36 -17.20
N PRO A 57 21.07 -26.61 -17.70
CA PRO A 57 21.90 -27.62 -17.07
C PRO A 57 23.34 -27.09 -17.04
N ARG A 58 24.08 -27.37 -15.97
CA ARG A 58 25.54 -27.19 -15.91
C ARG A 58 26.16 -28.02 -17.04
N SER A 59 26.27 -27.42 -18.22
CA SER A 59 26.98 -27.95 -19.36
C SER A 59 28.17 -27.02 -19.56
N GLY A 60 29.32 -27.43 -19.04
CA GLY A 60 30.58 -26.71 -19.26
C GLY A 60 31.48 -26.63 -18.04
N GLU A 61 31.65 -27.73 -17.29
CA GLU A 61 32.81 -27.90 -16.42
C GLU A 61 33.38 -29.30 -16.70
N ASP A 62 33.90 -29.47 -17.92
CA ASP A 62 34.79 -30.56 -18.35
C ASP A 62 35.58 -30.00 -19.55
N ASP A 63 36.73 -29.37 -19.27
CA ASP A 63 37.97 -29.37 -20.08
C ASP A 63 39.09 -28.62 -19.33
#